data_AF-A0A0S7EL44-F1
#
_entry.id   AF-A0A0S7EL44-F1
#
_cell.length_a   1.000
_cell.length_b   1.000
_cell.length_c   1.000
_cell.angle_alpha   90.00
_cell.angle_beta   90.00
_cell.angle_gamma   90.00
#
_symmetry.space_group_name_H-M   'P 1'
#
loop_
_entity.id
_entity.type
_entity.pdbx_description
1 polymer ?
#
loop_
_entity_poly.entity_id
_entity_poly.type
_entity_poly.pdbx_seq_one_letter_code
_entity_poly.pdbx_strand_id
1 'polypeptide(L)'
;PDFLEFNDLACESVGGKVIFATDEWFAPAKNLLKREPPQFIPSAFTEYGKWMDGWETRRKRTPGHDWCIVQLGVPGLICGLDVDTSFFTGNQSPWVSVQASCLDELPRFTAGEDRTGMAATGAEMAAVAQLSSEFWPELLGVSALRPGYADSCHNLFRVRTK
;
A
#
# COMPACT_ATOMS: atom_id res chain seq x y z
N PRO A 1 -3.84 -11.65 16.36
CA PRO A 1 -4.36 -12.74 15.51
C PRO A 1 -3.25 -13.74 15.21
N ASP A 2 -3.54 -15.03 15.05
CA ASP A 2 -2.50 -16.05 14.77
C ASP A 2 -1.69 -15.77 13.49
N PHE A 3 -2.30 -15.14 12.47
CA PHE A 3 -1.63 -14.88 11.20
C PHE A 3 -0.42 -13.94 11.33
N LEU A 4 -0.31 -13.22 12.45
CA LEU A 4 0.87 -12.38 12.76
C LEU A 4 2.12 -13.22 13.09
N GLU A 5 1.96 -14.53 13.29
CA GLU A 5 3.08 -15.48 13.46
C GLU A 5 3.58 -16.03 12.12
N PHE A 6 2.91 -15.72 11.00
CA PHE A 6 3.32 -16.15 9.66
C PHE A 6 4.29 -15.15 9.00
N ASN A 7 4.90 -15.58 7.90
CA ASN A 7 5.78 -14.71 7.11
C ASN A 7 4.98 -13.57 6.46
N ASP A 8 5.54 -12.36 6.50
CA ASP A 8 5.07 -11.24 5.69
C ASP A 8 5.53 -11.43 4.23
N LEU A 9 4.58 -11.76 3.35
CA LEU A 9 4.82 -11.98 1.92
C LEU A 9 5.03 -10.68 1.14
N ALA A 10 4.60 -9.54 1.69
CA ALA A 10 4.70 -8.22 1.08
C ALA A 10 6.00 -7.49 1.46
N CYS A 11 6.67 -7.92 2.54
CA CYS A 11 7.91 -7.33 3.02
C CYS A 11 9.00 -7.23 1.94
N GLU A 12 9.66 -6.08 1.86
CA GLU A 12 10.76 -5.84 0.92
C GLU A 12 11.93 -6.82 1.13
N SER A 13 12.16 -7.28 2.37
CA SER A 13 13.25 -8.21 2.69
C SER A 13 13.07 -9.61 2.11
N VAL A 14 11.84 -9.98 1.70
CA VAL A 14 11.56 -11.21 0.95
C VAL A 14 11.36 -10.95 -0.55
N GLY A 15 11.62 -9.73 -1.02
CA GLY A 15 11.50 -9.32 -2.42
C GLY A 15 10.16 -8.68 -2.79
N GLY A 16 9.31 -8.35 -1.80
CA GLY A 16 8.07 -7.63 -2.04
C GLY A 16 8.34 -6.22 -2.57
N LYS A 17 7.53 -5.76 -3.53
CA LYS A 17 7.74 -4.45 -4.16
C LYS A 17 6.44 -3.84 -4.64
N VAL A 18 6.36 -2.51 -4.55
CA VAL A 18 5.31 -1.75 -5.24
C VAL A 18 5.68 -1.64 -6.71
N ILE A 19 4.80 -2.14 -7.59
CA ILE A 19 5.01 -2.10 -9.05
C ILE A 19 4.20 -0.99 -9.72
N PHE A 20 3.23 -0.41 -9.01
CA PHE A 20 2.40 0.69 -9.48
C PHE A 20 1.78 1.43 -8.28
N ALA A 21 1.64 2.76 -8.36
CA ALA A 21 0.85 3.58 -7.44
C ALA A 21 0.27 4.78 -8.18
N THR A 22 -0.98 5.16 -7.86
CA THR A 22 -1.66 6.28 -8.54
C THR A 22 -1.04 7.64 -8.24
N ASP A 23 -0.59 7.85 -7.01
CA ASP A 23 -0.05 9.12 -6.51
C ASP A 23 0.91 8.82 -5.36
N GLU A 24 2.07 9.47 -5.33
CA GLU A 24 3.11 9.30 -4.31
C GLU A 24 3.67 10.67 -3.92
N TRP A 25 2.80 11.68 -3.85
CA TRP A 25 3.26 13.06 -3.75
C TRP A 25 4.01 13.39 -2.46
N PHE A 26 3.48 12.99 -1.30
CA PHE A 26 4.07 13.35 0.00
C PHE A 26 5.01 12.28 0.52
N ALA A 27 4.69 11.00 0.30
CA ALA A 27 5.53 9.87 0.67
C ALA A 27 5.28 8.67 -0.25
N PRO A 28 6.33 7.92 -0.64
CA PRO A 28 6.23 6.86 -1.64
C PRO A 28 5.63 5.56 -1.08
N ALA A 29 4.87 4.86 -1.91
CA ALA A 29 4.15 3.63 -1.58
C ALA A 29 5.08 2.48 -1.17
N LYS A 30 6.34 2.47 -1.64
CA LYS A 30 7.35 1.48 -1.21
C LYS A 30 7.53 1.42 0.31
N ASN A 31 7.28 2.52 1.02
CA ASN A 31 7.40 2.56 2.47
C ASN A 31 6.41 1.62 3.19
N LEU A 32 5.32 1.21 2.53
CA LEU A 32 4.37 0.24 3.07
C LEU A 32 4.97 -1.15 3.32
N LEU A 33 6.11 -1.46 2.68
CA LEU A 33 6.69 -2.80 2.63
C LEU A 33 7.96 -2.94 3.48
N LYS A 34 8.33 -1.88 4.21
CA LYS A 34 9.52 -1.87 5.06
C LYS A 34 9.41 -2.91 6.15
N ARG A 35 10.55 -3.51 6.50
CA ARG A 35 10.63 -4.47 7.60
C ARG A 35 10.57 -3.77 8.95
N GLU A 36 11.20 -2.61 9.05
CA GLU A 36 11.28 -1.84 10.28
C GLU A 36 9.94 -1.15 10.58
N PRO A 37 9.59 -0.96 11.87
CA PRO A 37 8.43 -0.18 12.24
C PRO A 37 8.50 1.25 11.68
N PRO A 38 7.36 1.85 11.29
CA PRO A 38 7.32 3.23 10.81
C PRO A 38 7.98 4.21 11.80
N GLN A 39 8.59 5.27 11.28
CA GLN A 39 9.21 6.32 12.09
C GLN A 39 8.55 7.68 11.89
N PHE A 40 8.53 8.48 12.96
CA PHE A 40 8.15 9.88 12.91
C PHE A 40 9.30 10.77 13.38
N ILE A 41 9.80 11.61 12.47
CA ILE A 41 10.88 12.56 12.74
C ILE A 41 10.29 13.97 12.69
N PRO A 42 10.00 14.63 13.83
CA PRO A 42 9.28 15.92 13.85
C PRO A 42 9.92 17.04 13.02
N SER A 43 11.24 17.03 12.87
CA SER A 43 12.01 18.02 12.11
C SER A 43 12.22 17.67 10.64
N ALA A 44 11.85 16.47 10.18
CA ALA A 44 12.09 16.04 8.81
C ALA A 44 11.00 16.55 7.84
N PHE A 45 11.45 17.08 6.70
CA PHE A 45 10.63 17.59 5.61
C PHE A 45 11.32 17.23 4.28
N THR A 46 10.52 17.01 3.24
CA THR A 46 10.94 16.92 1.85
C THR A 46 10.58 18.24 1.15
N GLU A 47 10.96 18.38 -0.13
CA GLU A 47 10.49 19.52 -0.94
C GLU A 47 8.97 19.52 -1.17
N TYR A 48 8.31 18.37 -0.93
CA TYR A 48 6.87 18.18 -1.14
C TYR A 48 6.05 18.33 0.13
N GLY A 49 6.67 18.38 1.31
CA GLY A 49 5.98 18.58 2.58
C GLY A 49 6.63 17.88 3.76
N LYS A 50 5.82 17.50 4.74
CA LYS A 50 6.27 16.74 5.90
C LYS A 50 6.80 15.38 5.42
N TRP A 51 7.99 14.98 5.86
CA TRP A 51 8.47 13.62 5.59
C TRP A 51 7.67 12.65 6.45
N MET A 52 7.12 11.60 5.82
CA MET A 52 6.34 10.55 6.46
C MET A 52 6.92 9.18 6.08
N ASP A 53 7.01 8.29 7.06
CA ASP A 53 7.41 6.90 6.84
C ASP A 53 6.19 6.02 6.52
N GLY A 54 5.63 6.25 5.33
CA GLY A 54 4.43 5.57 4.85
C GLY A 54 4.12 5.98 3.42
N TRP A 55 2.88 5.72 2.98
CA TRP A 55 2.38 6.18 1.69
C TRP A 55 1.40 7.33 1.89
N GLU A 56 1.67 8.48 1.27
CA GLU A 56 0.80 9.64 1.39
C GLU A 56 0.59 10.34 0.05
N THR A 57 -0.68 10.44 -0.34
CA THR A 57 -1.12 11.03 -1.62
C THR A 57 -1.66 12.44 -1.46
N ARG A 58 -1.79 13.16 -2.58
CA ARG A 58 -2.54 14.43 -2.58
C ARG A 58 -4.01 14.21 -2.23
N ARG A 59 -4.59 15.17 -1.52
CA ARG A 59 -6.03 15.21 -1.27
C ARG A 59 -6.82 15.17 -2.58
N LYS A 60 -7.55 14.08 -2.78
CA LYS A 60 -8.41 13.91 -3.95
C LYS A 60 -9.66 14.79 -3.83
N ARG A 61 -9.96 15.55 -4.88
CA ARG A 61 -11.17 16.40 -5.01
C ARG A 61 -12.11 15.91 -6.11
N THR A 62 -11.86 14.71 -6.61
CA THR A 62 -12.63 14.03 -7.64
C THR A 62 -13.10 12.67 -7.10
N PRO A 63 -14.17 12.08 -7.65
CA PRO A 63 -14.59 10.73 -7.28
C PRO A 63 -13.47 9.70 -7.51
N GLY A 64 -13.43 8.67 -6.66
CA GLY A 64 -12.46 7.57 -6.74
C GLY A 64 -11.60 7.46 -5.48
N HIS A 65 -10.57 6.63 -5.57
CA HIS A 65 -9.60 6.35 -4.50
C HIS A 65 -8.19 6.30 -5.10
N ASP A 66 -7.17 6.42 -4.25
CA ASP A 66 -5.80 6.10 -4.63
C ASP A 66 -5.53 4.64 -4.33
N TRP A 67 -4.73 4.00 -5.17
CA TRP A 67 -4.39 2.58 -5.04
C TRP A 67 -2.96 2.32 -5.52
N CYS A 68 -2.40 1.20 -5.06
CA CYS A 68 -1.13 0.69 -5.51
C CYS A 68 -1.24 -0.81 -5.78
N ILE A 69 -0.32 -1.36 -6.59
CA ILE A 69 -0.14 -2.81 -6.75
C ILE A 69 1.15 -3.21 -6.06
N VAL A 70 1.02 -4.16 -5.14
CA VAL A 70 2.14 -4.84 -4.49
C VAL A 70 2.34 -6.19 -5.17
N GLN A 71 3.54 -6.41 -5.72
CA GLN A 71 4.01 -7.74 -6.06
C GLN A 71 4.58 -8.37 -4.78
N LEU A 72 4.03 -9.51 -4.37
CA LEU A 72 4.58 -10.29 -3.25
C LEU A 72 5.97 -10.81 -3.60
N GLY A 73 6.84 -10.93 -2.59
CA GLY A 73 8.21 -11.41 -2.78
C GLY A 73 8.27 -12.89 -3.12
N VAL A 74 7.33 -13.68 -2.58
CA VAL A 74 7.17 -15.09 -2.87
C VAL A 74 5.69 -15.45 -3.02
N PRO A 75 5.34 -16.45 -3.87
CA PRO A 75 3.99 -16.99 -3.90
C PRO A 75 3.60 -17.59 -2.54
N GLY A 76 2.35 -17.41 -2.13
CA GLY A 76 1.88 -17.95 -0.85
C GLY A 76 0.39 -17.75 -0.61
N LEU A 77 -0.07 -18.27 0.52
CA LEU A 77 -1.45 -18.11 0.98
C LEU A 77 -1.54 -16.89 1.89
N ILE A 78 -2.46 -15.97 1.57
CA ILE A 78 -2.71 -14.80 2.42
C ILE A 78 -3.75 -15.16 3.48
N CYS A 79 -3.31 -15.29 4.73
CA CYS A 79 -4.16 -15.62 5.88
C CYS A 79 -4.74 -14.39 6.58
N GLY A 80 -4.13 -13.22 6.38
CA GLY A 80 -4.53 -11.98 7.02
C GLY A 80 -3.77 -10.78 6.46
N LEU A 81 -4.21 -9.60 6.87
CA LEU A 81 -3.67 -8.31 6.47
C LEU A 81 -3.50 -7.46 7.74
N ASP A 82 -2.39 -6.75 7.84
CA ASP A 82 -2.22 -5.64 8.77
C ASP A 82 -2.10 -4.35 7.94
N VAL A 83 -3.05 -3.43 8.12
CA VAL A 83 -3.01 -2.11 7.50
C VAL A 83 -2.65 -1.10 8.57
N ASP A 84 -1.36 -0.78 8.65
CA ASP A 84 -0.80 0.12 9.65
C ASP A 84 -0.95 1.58 9.21
N THR A 85 -1.66 2.38 10.00
CA THR A 85 -1.85 3.83 9.79
C THR A 85 -0.93 4.69 10.65
N SER A 86 0.12 4.13 11.25
CA SER A 86 1.03 4.79 12.19
C SER A 86 1.40 6.23 11.78
N PHE A 87 1.24 7.16 12.72
CA PHE A 87 1.51 8.59 12.60
C PHE A 87 0.59 9.39 11.67
N PHE A 88 -0.34 8.75 10.97
CA PHE A 88 -1.42 9.43 10.27
C PHE A 88 -2.62 9.63 11.21
N THR A 89 -2.62 10.71 12.01
CA THR A 89 -3.61 10.94 13.09
C THR A 89 -4.75 11.91 12.72
N GLY A 90 -4.92 12.17 11.43
CA GLY A 90 -5.99 13.04 10.90
C GLY A 90 -6.05 13.06 9.38
N ASN A 91 -5.00 12.55 8.72
CA ASN A 91 -4.87 12.36 7.28
C ASN A 91 -4.74 10.87 6.88
N GLN A 92 -5.02 9.93 7.80
CA GLN A 92 -5.05 8.51 7.44
C GLN A 92 -6.10 8.24 6.36
N SER A 93 -5.92 7.17 5.61
CA SER A 93 -7.00 6.67 4.78
C SER A 93 -8.19 6.29 5.68
N PRO A 94 -9.42 6.77 5.42
CA PRO A 94 -10.59 6.43 6.22
C PRO A 94 -11.09 5.00 5.95
N TRP A 95 -10.84 4.46 4.75
CA TRP A 95 -11.26 3.13 4.34
C TRP A 95 -10.19 2.44 3.50
N VAL A 96 -10.22 1.11 3.46
CA VAL A 96 -9.37 0.28 2.59
C VAL A 96 -10.15 -0.90 2.04
N SER A 97 -9.77 -1.35 0.85
CA SER A 97 -10.15 -2.63 0.26
C SER A 97 -8.91 -3.27 -0.34
N VAL A 98 -8.86 -4.60 -0.37
CA VAL A 98 -7.73 -5.35 -0.94
C VAL A 98 -8.24 -6.43 -1.87
N GLN A 99 -7.73 -6.41 -3.09
CA GLN A 99 -7.92 -7.45 -4.10
C GLN A 99 -6.59 -8.16 -4.37
N ALA A 100 -6.64 -9.40 -4.82
CA ALA A 100 -5.44 -10.13 -5.19
C ALA A 100 -5.70 -11.13 -6.31
N SER A 101 -4.68 -11.36 -7.13
CA SER A 101 -4.67 -12.41 -8.14
C SER A 101 -3.29 -13.05 -8.21
N CYS A 102 -3.25 -14.32 -8.63
CA CYS A 102 -2.02 -15.01 -8.99
C CYS A 102 -1.87 -14.94 -10.51
N LEU A 103 -0.91 -14.17 -10.99
CA LEU A 103 -0.68 -13.98 -12.43
C LEU A 103 0.30 -15.03 -12.96
N ASP A 104 0.05 -15.56 -14.15
CA ASP A 104 0.96 -16.49 -14.81
C ASP A 104 2.26 -15.79 -15.26
N GLU A 105 2.15 -14.53 -15.67
CA GLU A 105 3.29 -13.69 -16.05
C GLU A 105 3.38 -12.45 -15.16
N LEU A 106 4.60 -12.14 -14.71
CA LEU A 106 4.84 -10.92 -13.97
C LEU A 106 4.70 -9.71 -14.90
N PRO A 107 3.92 -8.69 -14.51
CA PRO A 107 3.83 -7.49 -15.29
C PRO A 107 5.17 -6.77 -15.33
N ARG A 108 5.50 -6.23 -16.51
CA ARG A 108 6.72 -5.46 -16.72
C ARG A 108 6.47 -3.98 -16.44
N PHE A 109 6.26 -3.64 -15.18
CA PHE A 109 6.31 -2.26 -14.73
C PHE A 109 7.67 -1.97 -14.11
N THR A 110 8.28 -0.86 -14.48
CA THR A 110 9.42 -0.28 -13.78
C THR A 110 8.94 0.95 -13.04
N ALA A 111 8.53 0.79 -11.78
CA ALA A 111 8.43 1.93 -10.89
C ALA A 111 9.85 2.47 -10.63
N GLY A 112 10.07 3.77 -10.74
CA GLY A 112 11.33 4.40 -10.35
C GLY A 112 11.63 4.16 -8.87
N GLU A 113 12.91 4.16 -8.48
CA GLU A 113 13.34 3.84 -7.11
C GLU A 113 12.75 4.80 -6.06
N ASP A 114 12.59 6.08 -6.39
CA ASP A 114 11.90 7.07 -5.56
C ASP A 114 10.97 7.90 -6.44
N ARG A 115 9.67 7.84 -6.12
CA ARG A 115 8.59 8.52 -6.82
C ARG A 115 7.95 9.62 -5.97
N THR A 116 8.61 10.04 -4.89
CA THR A 116 8.13 11.15 -4.07
C THR A 116 7.89 12.38 -4.96
N GLY A 117 6.72 12.99 -4.83
CA GLY A 117 6.31 14.13 -5.66
C GLY A 117 5.73 13.76 -7.03
N MET A 118 5.54 12.48 -7.32
CA MET A 118 5.03 12.01 -8.61
C MET A 118 3.61 11.44 -8.51
N ALA A 119 2.93 11.42 -9.65
CA ALA A 119 1.70 10.66 -9.85
C ALA A 119 1.81 9.83 -11.12
N ALA A 120 1.00 8.78 -11.21
CA ALA A 120 0.97 7.92 -12.38
C ALA A 120 0.69 8.74 -13.65
N THR A 121 1.55 8.57 -14.65
CA THR A 121 1.33 9.16 -15.97
C THR A 121 0.19 8.44 -16.69
N GLY A 122 -0.38 9.06 -17.73
CA GLY A 122 -1.40 8.40 -18.56
C GLY A 122 -0.91 7.09 -19.20
N ALA A 123 0.39 7.00 -19.52
CA ALA A 123 0.98 5.77 -20.04
C ALA A 123 1.07 4.67 -18.97
N GLU A 124 1.44 5.00 -17.74
CA GLU A 124 1.45 4.06 -16.61
C GLU A 124 0.03 3.58 -16.28
N MET A 125 -0.94 4.50 -16.25
CA MET A 125 -2.36 4.16 -16.07
C MET A 125 -2.87 3.22 -17.17
N ALA A 126 -2.51 3.47 -18.43
CA ALA A 126 -2.89 2.62 -19.56
C ALA A 126 -2.22 1.24 -19.50
N ALA A 127 -0.96 1.18 -19.05
CA ALA A 127 -0.24 -0.08 -18.90
C ALA A 127 -0.83 -0.92 -17.76
N VAL A 128 -1.12 -0.32 -16.61
CA VAL A 128 -1.70 -1.06 -15.47
C VAL A 128 -3.13 -1.52 -15.74
N ALA A 129 -3.91 -0.80 -16.54
CA ALA A 129 -5.26 -1.21 -16.93
C ALA A 129 -5.28 -2.56 -17.69
N GLN A 130 -4.18 -2.97 -18.32
CA GLN A 130 -4.07 -4.27 -18.98
C GLN A 130 -4.09 -5.45 -18.01
N LEU A 131 -3.84 -5.22 -16.71
CA LEU A 131 -3.96 -6.24 -15.67
C LEU A 131 -5.40 -6.55 -15.28
N SER A 132 -6.35 -5.69 -15.66
CA SER A 132 -7.76 -5.87 -15.32
C SER A 132 -7.98 -6.11 -13.81
N SER A 133 -7.22 -5.37 -12.99
CA SER A 133 -7.20 -5.54 -11.52
C SER A 133 -8.55 -5.28 -10.86
N GLU A 134 -9.43 -4.52 -11.51
CA GLU A 134 -10.81 -4.30 -11.08
C GLU A 134 -11.63 -5.59 -10.98
N PHE A 135 -11.24 -6.66 -11.68
CA PHE A 135 -11.91 -7.97 -11.63
C PHE A 135 -11.21 -8.98 -10.73
N TRP A 136 -10.13 -8.60 -10.05
CA TRP A 136 -9.45 -9.51 -9.13
C TRP A 136 -10.35 -9.82 -7.91
N PRO A 137 -10.34 -11.07 -7.41
CA PRO A 137 -11.06 -11.42 -6.19
C PRO A 137 -10.69 -10.52 -5.01
N GLU A 138 -11.71 -10.06 -4.28
CA GLU A 138 -11.52 -9.32 -3.03
C GLU A 138 -11.05 -10.27 -1.91
N LEU A 139 -9.92 -9.92 -1.29
CA LEU A 139 -9.48 -10.50 -0.02
C LEU A 139 -10.11 -9.76 1.17
N LEU A 140 -10.33 -8.46 1.00
CA LEU A 140 -10.94 -7.57 1.98
C LEU A 140 -11.83 -6.56 1.25
N GLY A 141 -13.14 -6.65 1.46
CA GLY A 141 -14.07 -5.61 1.01
C GLY A 141 -13.86 -4.30 1.78
N VAL A 142 -14.47 -3.21 1.29
CA VAL A 142 -14.31 -1.86 1.87
C VAL A 142 -14.54 -1.87 3.38
N SER A 143 -13.49 -1.56 4.13
CA SER A 143 -13.42 -1.63 5.59
C SER A 143 -12.87 -0.34 6.17
N ALA A 144 -13.43 0.11 7.29
CA ALA A 144 -12.97 1.33 7.96
C ALA A 144 -11.61 1.13 8.63
N LEU A 145 -10.78 2.17 8.59
CA LEU A 145 -9.49 2.21 9.26
C LEU A 145 -9.53 3.15 10.46
N ARG A 146 -8.74 2.81 11.48
CA ARG A 146 -8.55 3.64 12.66
C ARG A 146 -7.39 4.64 12.45
N PRO A 147 -7.39 5.78 13.15
CA PRO A 147 -6.27 6.73 13.10
C PRO A 147 -4.97 6.14 13.63
N GLY A 148 -3.85 6.72 13.19
CA GLY A 148 -2.48 6.28 13.45
C GLY A 148 -1.93 6.55 14.85
N TYR A 149 -2.73 6.50 15.90
CA TYR A 149 -2.21 6.58 17.26
C TYR A 149 -1.58 5.23 17.67
N ALA A 150 -0.64 5.25 18.61
CA ALA A 150 0.14 4.07 18.99
C ALA A 150 -0.69 2.86 19.45
N ASP A 151 -1.92 3.06 19.90
CA ASP A 151 -2.84 2.02 20.38
C ASP A 151 -3.86 1.56 19.32
N SER A 152 -3.91 2.22 18.16
CA SER A 152 -4.97 2.05 17.17
C SER A 152 -4.49 1.95 15.73
N CYS A 153 -3.20 2.19 15.47
CA CYS A 153 -2.61 2.21 14.13
C CYS A 153 -2.69 0.89 13.37
N HIS A 154 -2.54 -0.26 14.04
CA HIS A 154 -2.64 -1.58 13.41
C HIS A 154 -4.10 -1.97 13.15
N ASN A 155 -4.50 -2.10 11.88
CA ASN A 155 -5.84 -2.55 11.49
C ASN A 155 -5.77 -3.97 10.95
N LEU A 156 -6.16 -4.93 11.78
CA LEU A 156 -5.94 -6.35 11.54
C LEU A 156 -7.16 -7.03 10.94
N PHE A 157 -7.03 -7.56 9.73
CA PHE A 157 -8.10 -8.23 9.00
C PHE A 157 -7.73 -9.69 8.74
N ARG A 158 -8.57 -10.64 9.17
CA ARG A 158 -8.40 -12.05 8.81
C ARG A 158 -9.01 -12.29 7.43
N VAL A 159 -8.23 -12.83 6.51
CA VAL A 159 -8.71 -13.26 5.21
C VAL A 159 -9.33 -14.65 5.38
N ARG A 160 -10.61 -14.77 5.03
CA ARG A 160 -11.30 -16.07 5.01
C ARG A 160 -11.18 -16.59 3.58
N THR A 161 -10.30 -17.56 3.35
CA THR A 161 -10.38 -18.35 2.13
C THR A 161 -11.73 -19.03 2.07
N LYS A 162 -12.44 -18.83 0.96
CA LYS A 162 -13.58 -19.67 0.60
C LYS A 162 -13.11 -21.04 0.17
#